data_AF-A0A310SIB5-F1
#
_entry.id   AF-A0A310SIB5-F1
#
_cell.length_a   1.000
_cell.length_b   1.000
_cell.length_c   1.000
_cell.angle_alpha   90.00
_cell.angle_beta   90.00
_cell.angle_gamma   90.00
#
_symmetry.space_group_name_H-M   'P 1'
#
loop_
_entity.id
_entity.type
_entity.pdbx_description
1 polymer ?
#
loop_
_entity_poly.entity_id
_entity_poly.type
_entity_poly.pdbx_seq_one_letter_code
_entity_poly.pdbx_strand_id
1 'polypeptide(L)'
;MPCQLKIEPNICSCDYDGIILVSGCAPGFDEPEPFKTVLFSAAQIDSALGVIGAVLPINLPAKRLIYSPTGPLNMDYDDVRSFGEAATKGVERALKAGVRCPLFALLPDIRFENVELVTLLGALEGLYVPLEVRETCPDRCYKACQLAVWSPICSKKLQGIVKLAAALESGRYIARDIGGADPERMTPIRVEEYLAEVFCGSNVTMQVVSDQETLLQEYPLFACVNRAASMIPRHAGRIIFLTYEPANPACILETVMLVGKGVTYDTGGVDIKVGGSMLGMSRDKCGAAACAGFMQVVNLLQPPTVKVVAALCVVRNSVGENSYVADEIVTAKSGVRVRIGNTDAEGRLAMVDALCHIKEMALCSVNPHIFTVATLTNHAVHTVGPGYSIAIDNAVARLVSNAEKLQASGETMGDPIEISRLRREDFHYHAARSDDDVFQGARSADNAQMNRGHQGPCAFLIVASGLDKVKFHTRLRFWRRDLIAMANDGKDDNGSQFFFTLSSTPDLQNKHTIFGKVTGETIYNMLKLEEALVNEESEEGEDSSKTKTAGVKDFNLLSFSEEAEEDEEESVILNEKFSGKDKSAHDHLTDPKFSSQSALAQ
;
A
#
# COMPACT_ATOMS: atom_id res chain seq x y z
N MET A 1 9.81 -2.01 -19.55
CA MET A 1 10.37 -3.32 -19.15
C MET A 1 11.88 -3.24 -19.14
N PRO A 2 12.56 -3.79 -18.10
CA PRO A 2 14.01 -3.70 -17.95
C PRO A 2 14.81 -4.58 -18.93
N CYS A 3 14.17 -5.59 -19.54
CA CYS A 3 14.70 -6.40 -20.65
C CYS A 3 13.56 -7.22 -21.28
N GLN A 4 13.86 -7.93 -22.38
CA GLN A 4 12.96 -8.94 -22.93
C GLN A 4 12.97 -10.20 -22.06
N LEU A 5 11.77 -10.71 -21.72
CA LEU A 5 11.59 -12.01 -21.07
C LEU A 5 11.32 -13.10 -22.11
N LYS A 6 12.02 -14.24 -21.99
CA LYS A 6 11.86 -15.38 -22.90
C LYS A 6 11.79 -16.67 -22.10
N ILE A 7 10.89 -17.58 -22.47
CA ILE A 7 10.90 -18.94 -21.93
C ILE A 7 11.91 -19.77 -22.73
N GLU A 8 12.80 -20.44 -22.03
CA GLU A 8 13.77 -21.38 -22.60
C GLU A 8 13.46 -22.79 -22.09
N PRO A 9 12.98 -23.70 -22.96
CA PRO A 9 12.74 -25.09 -22.56
C PRO A 9 14.05 -25.89 -22.40
N ASN A 10 15.13 -25.50 -23.08
CA ASN A 10 16.38 -26.24 -23.10
C ASN A 10 17.47 -25.55 -22.28
N ILE A 11 17.73 -26.08 -21.08
CA ILE A 11 18.82 -25.63 -20.20
C ILE A 11 20.22 -25.75 -20.84
N CYS A 12 20.38 -26.61 -21.85
CA CYS A 12 21.62 -26.79 -22.62
C CYS A 12 21.71 -25.88 -23.84
N SER A 13 20.91 -24.81 -23.94
CA SER A 13 21.05 -23.83 -25.01
C SER A 13 22.39 -23.10 -24.93
N CYS A 14 23.00 -22.86 -26.09
CA CYS A 14 24.25 -22.13 -26.26
C CYS A 14 24.08 -20.61 -26.33
N ASP A 15 22.85 -20.12 -26.26
CA ASP A 15 22.53 -18.69 -26.41
C ASP A 15 22.81 -17.86 -25.15
N TYR A 16 23.19 -18.52 -24.04
CA TYR A 16 23.32 -17.91 -22.72
C TYR A 16 24.75 -18.05 -22.19
N ASP A 17 25.23 -17.04 -21.46
CA ASP A 17 26.62 -16.95 -20.97
C ASP A 17 26.75 -17.01 -19.44
N GLY A 18 25.65 -17.31 -18.76
CA GLY A 18 25.59 -17.62 -17.34
C GLY A 18 24.20 -18.08 -16.92
N ILE A 19 24.14 -19.03 -15.99
CA ILE A 19 22.90 -19.51 -15.38
C ILE A 19 22.79 -18.90 -13.98
N ILE A 20 21.67 -18.25 -13.68
CA ILE A 20 21.37 -17.77 -12.33
C ILE A 20 20.43 -18.78 -11.67
N LEU A 21 20.80 -19.26 -10.49
CA LEU A 21 20.02 -20.23 -9.74
C LEU A 21 19.76 -19.68 -8.34
N VAL A 22 18.48 -19.55 -8.00
CA VAL A 22 18.02 -19.27 -6.64
C VAL A 22 17.55 -20.58 -6.02
N SER A 23 18.00 -20.86 -4.80
CA SER A 23 17.59 -22.03 -4.03
C SER A 23 17.34 -21.64 -2.58
N GLY A 24 16.25 -22.16 -2.02
CA GLY A 24 15.94 -22.04 -0.60
C GLY A 24 16.41 -23.23 0.24
N CYS A 25 17.07 -24.20 -0.37
CA CYS A 25 17.50 -25.43 0.29
C CYS A 25 19.01 -25.44 0.51
N ALA A 26 19.49 -26.38 1.32
CA ALA A 26 20.91 -26.63 1.45
C ALA A 26 21.50 -27.00 0.07
N PRO A 27 22.67 -26.43 -0.30
CA PRO A 27 23.25 -26.60 -1.64
C PRO A 27 23.52 -28.08 -1.96
N GLY A 28 22.93 -28.56 -3.06
CA GLY A 28 23.14 -29.92 -3.55
C GLY A 28 22.18 -30.95 -2.99
N PHE A 29 21.04 -30.51 -2.44
CA PHE A 29 20.04 -31.40 -1.84
C PHE A 29 18.83 -31.58 -2.77
N ASP A 30 18.04 -30.53 -2.99
CA ASP A 30 16.77 -30.58 -3.73
C ASP A 30 16.86 -30.05 -5.16
N GLU A 31 17.97 -29.42 -5.54
CA GLU A 31 18.14 -28.91 -6.89
C GLU A 31 18.15 -30.05 -7.93
N PRO A 32 17.68 -29.81 -9.17
CA PRO A 32 17.79 -30.81 -10.23
C PRO A 32 19.24 -30.92 -10.75
N GLU A 33 19.59 -32.06 -11.33
CA GLU A 33 20.85 -32.18 -12.08
C GLU A 33 20.85 -31.24 -13.30
N PRO A 34 22.00 -30.67 -13.69
CA PRO A 34 23.34 -30.87 -13.11
C PRO A 34 23.68 -29.94 -11.93
N PHE A 35 22.75 -29.09 -11.47
CA PHE A 35 23.04 -28.12 -10.40
C PHE A 35 23.38 -28.81 -9.09
N LYS A 36 22.64 -29.87 -8.75
CA LYS A 36 22.81 -30.65 -7.53
C LYS A 36 24.25 -31.10 -7.30
N THR A 37 24.83 -31.80 -8.28
CA THR A 37 26.19 -32.32 -8.19
C THR A 37 27.24 -31.21 -8.03
N VAL A 38 27.07 -30.09 -8.74
CA VAL A 38 27.98 -28.93 -8.67
C VAL A 38 27.92 -28.29 -7.28
N LEU A 39 26.71 -28.04 -6.77
CA LEU A 39 26.49 -27.41 -5.48
C LEU A 39 26.93 -28.31 -4.32
N PHE A 40 26.63 -29.62 -4.38
CA PHE A 40 27.06 -30.58 -3.36
C PHE A 40 28.58 -30.59 -3.23
N SER A 41 29.29 -30.62 -4.36
CA SER A 41 30.76 -30.63 -4.38
C SER A 41 31.35 -29.32 -3.84
N ALA A 42 30.76 -28.17 -4.22
CA ALA A 42 31.21 -26.87 -3.75
C ALA A 42 30.97 -26.68 -2.24
N ALA A 43 29.85 -27.18 -1.71
CA ALA A 43 29.51 -27.10 -0.29
C ALA A 43 30.46 -27.91 0.62
N GLN A 44 31.15 -28.93 0.10
CA GLN A 44 32.19 -29.65 0.86
C GLN A 44 33.45 -28.81 1.10
N ILE A 45 33.64 -27.74 0.32
CA ILE A 45 34.84 -26.91 0.31
C ILE A 45 34.54 -25.54 0.93
N ASP A 46 33.34 -25.00 0.70
CA ASP A 46 32.88 -23.72 1.22
C ASP A 46 31.63 -23.90 2.08
N SER A 47 31.81 -23.87 3.40
CA SER A 47 30.71 -23.98 4.37
C SER A 47 29.75 -22.79 4.34
N ALA A 48 30.15 -21.65 3.75
CA ALA A 48 29.31 -20.45 3.65
C ALA A 48 28.53 -20.39 2.33
N LEU A 49 28.68 -21.38 1.44
CA LEU A 49 28.06 -21.39 0.11
C LEU A 49 26.55 -21.18 0.16
N GLY A 50 25.86 -21.84 1.10
CA GLY A 50 24.41 -21.76 1.30
C GLY A 50 23.92 -20.43 1.89
N VAL A 51 24.81 -19.50 2.22
CA VAL A 51 24.48 -18.17 2.76
C VAL A 51 24.95 -17.06 1.84
N ILE A 52 26.18 -17.16 1.31
CA ILE A 52 26.82 -16.11 0.51
C ILE A 52 26.56 -16.32 -1.00
N GLY A 53 26.43 -17.58 -1.44
CA GLY A 53 26.42 -17.92 -2.85
C GLY A 53 27.80 -17.85 -3.50
N ALA A 54 27.88 -18.22 -4.78
CA ALA A 54 29.14 -18.25 -5.52
C ALA A 54 28.93 -18.20 -7.04
N VAL A 55 30.03 -17.95 -7.76
CA VAL A 55 30.11 -18.20 -9.21
C VAL A 55 30.93 -19.47 -9.39
N LEU A 56 30.28 -20.52 -9.91
CA LEU A 56 30.82 -21.86 -10.03
C LEU A 56 30.93 -22.26 -11.51
N PRO A 57 31.90 -23.11 -11.87
CA PRO A 57 31.91 -23.74 -13.18
C PRO A 57 30.77 -24.76 -13.28
N ILE A 58 30.14 -24.85 -14.45
CA ILE A 58 29.12 -25.86 -14.72
C ILE A 58 29.36 -26.48 -16.10
N ASN A 59 29.14 -27.79 -16.23
CA ASN A 59 29.28 -28.51 -17.48
C ASN A 59 28.04 -28.33 -18.38
N LEU A 60 27.72 -27.07 -18.68
CA LEU A 60 26.68 -26.64 -19.61
C LEU A 60 27.27 -25.55 -20.52
N PRO A 61 26.68 -25.29 -21.70
CA PRO A 61 27.21 -24.28 -22.63
C PRO A 61 27.38 -22.88 -22.04
N ALA A 62 26.55 -22.51 -21.05
CA ALA A 62 26.66 -21.26 -20.31
C ALA A 62 27.94 -21.12 -19.47
N LYS A 63 28.62 -22.24 -19.15
CA LYS A 63 29.90 -22.36 -18.41
C LYS A 63 29.92 -21.83 -16.97
N ARG A 64 29.08 -20.86 -16.62
CA ARG A 64 29.01 -20.20 -15.32
C ARG A 64 27.65 -20.48 -14.66
N LEU A 65 27.68 -20.95 -13.43
CA LEU A 65 26.54 -21.03 -12.53
C LEU A 65 26.69 -19.94 -11.45
N ILE A 66 25.74 -19.03 -11.38
CA ILE A 66 25.61 -18.02 -10.34
C ILE A 66 24.61 -18.58 -9.34
N TYR A 67 25.14 -19.18 -8.28
CA TYR A 67 24.33 -19.68 -7.18
C TYR A 67 24.06 -18.54 -6.20
N SER A 68 22.78 -18.24 -5.98
CA SER A 68 22.31 -17.18 -5.09
C SER A 68 21.30 -17.77 -4.10
N PRO A 69 21.75 -18.24 -2.93
CA PRO A 69 20.87 -18.85 -1.95
C PRO A 69 20.02 -17.80 -1.24
N THR A 70 18.87 -18.22 -0.71
CA THR A 70 18.10 -17.38 0.24
C THR A 70 18.74 -17.32 1.63
N GLY A 71 19.66 -18.25 1.92
CA GLY A 71 20.02 -18.59 3.30
C GLY A 71 19.03 -19.61 3.89
N PRO A 72 19.26 -20.06 5.14
CA PRO A 72 18.30 -20.88 5.87
C PRO A 72 16.94 -20.18 5.97
N LEU A 73 15.86 -20.91 5.69
CA LEU A 73 14.48 -20.44 5.85
C LEU A 73 13.80 -21.25 6.96
N ASN A 74 14.21 -20.99 8.19
CA ASN A 74 13.83 -21.74 9.39
C ASN A 74 13.49 -20.83 10.58
N MET A 75 13.31 -19.54 10.33
CA MET A 75 12.96 -18.53 11.31
C MET A 75 11.50 -18.10 11.15
N ASP A 76 10.86 -17.66 12.24
CA ASP A 76 9.44 -17.29 12.24
C ASP A 76 9.10 -16.08 11.35
N TYR A 77 10.10 -15.31 10.95
CA TYR A 77 9.95 -14.12 10.10
C TYR A 77 10.28 -14.37 8.63
N ASP A 78 10.72 -15.58 8.27
CA ASP A 78 11.05 -15.91 6.89
C ASP A 78 9.78 -15.90 6.02
N ASP A 79 9.87 -15.27 4.87
CA ASP A 79 8.77 -15.23 3.90
C ASP A 79 9.28 -15.23 2.45
N VAL A 80 8.34 -15.09 1.51
CA VAL A 80 8.61 -15.15 0.07
C VAL A 80 9.58 -14.05 -0.41
N ARG A 81 9.75 -12.94 0.33
CA ARG A 81 10.69 -11.85 -0.03
C ARG A 81 12.13 -12.35 -0.06
N SER A 82 12.50 -13.31 0.78
CA SER A 82 13.84 -13.92 0.79
C SER A 82 14.25 -14.45 -0.58
N PHE A 83 13.30 -14.98 -1.37
CA PHE A 83 13.54 -15.43 -2.74
C PHE A 83 13.72 -14.29 -3.73
N GLY A 84 12.92 -13.22 -3.62
CA GLY A 84 13.06 -12.01 -4.45
C GLY A 84 14.38 -11.29 -4.20
N GLU A 85 14.80 -11.19 -2.94
CA GLU A 85 16.09 -10.63 -2.54
C GLU A 85 17.26 -11.47 -3.04
N ALA A 86 17.19 -12.79 -2.90
CA ALA A 86 18.19 -13.71 -3.44
C ALA A 86 18.28 -13.62 -4.96
N ALA A 87 17.16 -13.49 -5.66
CA ALA A 87 17.14 -13.30 -7.11
C ALA A 87 17.80 -11.99 -7.53
N THR A 88 17.52 -10.90 -6.82
CA THR A 88 18.14 -9.57 -7.05
C THR A 88 19.66 -9.67 -6.88
N LYS A 89 20.13 -10.24 -5.75
CA LYS A 89 21.56 -10.47 -5.47
C LYS A 89 22.21 -11.34 -6.54
N GLY A 90 21.52 -12.38 -7.01
CA GLY A 90 21.99 -13.29 -8.06
C GLY A 90 22.18 -12.58 -9.40
N VAL A 91 21.21 -11.76 -9.81
CA VAL A 91 21.33 -10.93 -11.01
C VAL A 91 22.48 -9.95 -10.91
N GLU A 92 22.61 -9.22 -9.81
CA GLU A 92 23.71 -8.29 -9.60
C GLU A 92 25.08 -9.01 -9.64
N ARG A 93 25.17 -10.19 -9.02
CA ARG A 93 26.39 -10.99 -9.02
C ARG A 93 26.73 -11.49 -10.42
N ALA A 94 25.74 -11.89 -11.21
CA ALA A 94 25.91 -12.31 -12.60
C ALA A 94 26.43 -11.16 -13.47
N LEU A 95 25.85 -9.97 -13.36
CA LEU A 95 26.31 -8.78 -14.07
C LEU A 95 27.77 -8.43 -13.72
N LYS A 96 28.13 -8.49 -12.43
CA LYS A 96 29.52 -8.30 -11.96
C LYS A 96 30.47 -9.39 -12.44
N ALA A 97 29.98 -10.61 -12.69
CA ALA A 97 30.74 -11.71 -13.27
C ALA A 97 30.88 -11.61 -14.81
N GLY A 98 30.33 -10.57 -15.43
CA GLY A 98 30.41 -10.34 -16.87
C GLY A 98 29.35 -11.09 -17.70
N VAL A 99 28.30 -11.62 -17.06
CA VAL A 99 27.15 -12.21 -17.75
C VAL A 99 26.36 -11.10 -18.46
N ARG A 100 25.98 -11.32 -19.71
CA ARG A 100 25.20 -10.38 -20.52
C ARG A 100 23.88 -10.96 -21.00
N CYS A 101 23.80 -12.27 -21.18
CA CYS A 101 22.61 -12.99 -21.64
C CYS A 101 22.30 -14.12 -20.65
N PRO A 102 21.77 -13.79 -19.46
CA PRO A 102 21.50 -14.75 -18.39
C PRO A 102 20.34 -15.70 -18.74
N LEU A 103 20.51 -16.97 -18.33
CA LEU A 103 19.44 -17.94 -18.17
C LEU A 103 19.08 -18.06 -16.70
N PHE A 104 17.86 -17.72 -16.33
CA PHE A 104 17.35 -17.80 -14.96
C PHE A 104 16.69 -19.15 -14.73
N ALA A 105 17.29 -19.97 -13.86
CA ALA A 105 16.74 -21.25 -13.43
C ALA A 105 15.76 -21.02 -12.27
N LEU A 106 14.47 -21.05 -12.59
CA LEU A 106 13.38 -20.78 -11.67
C LEU A 106 12.89 -22.10 -11.06
N LEU A 107 13.19 -22.34 -9.79
CA LEU A 107 12.79 -23.56 -9.08
C LEU A 107 11.53 -23.30 -8.23
N PRO A 108 10.60 -24.26 -8.14
CA PRO A 108 9.48 -24.18 -7.21
C PRO A 108 9.96 -24.42 -5.76
N ASP A 109 9.26 -23.80 -4.82
CA ASP A 109 9.39 -24.09 -3.39
C ASP A 109 7.99 -24.16 -2.76
N ILE A 110 7.78 -25.13 -1.88
CA ILE A 110 6.45 -25.39 -1.30
C ILE A 110 6.19 -24.62 0.00
N ARG A 111 7.21 -23.97 0.58
CA ARG A 111 7.09 -23.30 1.88
C ARG A 111 6.23 -22.04 1.81
N PHE A 112 6.24 -21.35 0.67
CA PHE A 112 5.51 -20.11 0.48
C PHE A 112 4.72 -20.11 -0.83
N GLU A 113 3.65 -19.32 -0.88
CA GLU A 113 2.90 -19.10 -2.11
C GLU A 113 3.67 -18.18 -3.08
N ASN A 114 3.39 -18.31 -4.38
CA ASN A 114 3.93 -17.48 -5.46
C ASN A 114 5.47 -17.33 -5.52
N VAL A 115 6.23 -18.27 -4.93
CA VAL A 115 7.70 -18.24 -4.92
C VAL A 115 8.27 -18.01 -6.32
N GLU A 116 7.78 -18.72 -7.33
CA GLU A 116 8.30 -18.58 -8.68
C GLU A 116 8.05 -17.17 -9.26
N LEU A 117 6.91 -16.56 -8.94
CA LEU A 117 6.58 -15.22 -9.40
C LEU A 117 7.43 -14.16 -8.69
N VAL A 118 7.51 -14.21 -7.37
CA VAL A 118 8.29 -13.25 -6.56
C VAL A 118 9.78 -13.33 -6.87
N THR A 119 10.31 -14.55 -7.04
CA THR A 119 11.71 -14.77 -7.46
C THR A 119 11.98 -14.10 -8.81
N LEU A 120 11.08 -14.28 -9.79
CA LEU A 120 11.24 -13.69 -11.12
C LEU A 120 11.12 -12.15 -11.09
N LEU A 121 10.22 -11.61 -10.26
CA LEU A 121 10.08 -10.16 -10.05
C LEU A 121 11.33 -9.55 -9.39
N GLY A 122 11.97 -10.26 -8.46
CA GLY A 122 13.25 -9.86 -7.88
C GLY A 122 14.39 -9.86 -8.91
N ALA A 123 14.44 -10.87 -9.78
CA ALA A 123 15.41 -10.91 -10.87
C ALA A 123 15.26 -9.70 -11.82
N LEU A 124 14.02 -9.37 -12.18
CA LEU A 124 13.71 -8.22 -13.03
C LEU A 124 14.05 -6.88 -12.37
N GLU A 125 13.83 -6.76 -11.06
CA GLU A 125 14.22 -5.60 -10.26
C GLU A 125 15.73 -5.36 -10.29
N GLY A 126 16.54 -6.41 -10.16
CA GLY A 126 18.00 -6.32 -10.31
C GLY A 126 18.44 -5.78 -11.69
N LEU A 127 17.61 -5.97 -12.72
CA LEU A 127 17.83 -5.48 -14.08
C LEU A 127 17.32 -4.06 -14.34
N TYR A 128 16.56 -3.45 -13.42
CA TYR A 128 16.06 -2.09 -13.58
C TYR A 128 17.20 -1.07 -13.74
N VAL A 129 17.03 -0.14 -14.66
CA VAL A 129 17.93 0.99 -14.88
C VAL A 129 17.13 2.29 -14.67
N PRO A 130 17.52 3.14 -13.70
CA PRO A 130 16.86 4.42 -13.45
C PRO A 130 16.74 5.28 -14.70
N LEU A 131 15.65 6.02 -14.82
CA LEU A 131 15.35 6.87 -15.98
C LEU A 131 16.50 7.84 -16.28
N GLU A 132 17.09 8.46 -15.25
CA GLU A 132 18.21 9.39 -15.36
C GLU A 132 19.42 8.76 -16.07
N VAL A 133 19.70 7.49 -15.75
CA VAL A 133 20.82 6.76 -16.33
C VAL A 133 20.53 6.43 -17.79
N ARG A 134 19.29 6.06 -18.11
CA ARG A 134 18.88 5.76 -19.50
C ARG A 134 18.96 6.98 -20.40
N GLU A 135 18.58 8.15 -19.89
CA GLU A 135 18.65 9.42 -20.65
C GLU A 135 20.09 9.92 -20.81
N THR A 136 20.90 9.86 -19.76
CA THR A 136 22.29 10.38 -19.79
C THR A 136 23.26 9.44 -20.48
N CYS A 137 22.99 8.14 -20.46
CA CYS A 137 23.83 7.10 -21.05
C CYS A 137 22.98 6.14 -21.90
N PRO A 138 22.63 6.50 -23.15
CA PRO A 138 21.77 5.67 -24.01
C PRO A 138 22.31 4.24 -24.23
N ASP A 139 23.64 4.07 -24.25
CA ASP A 139 24.29 2.76 -24.38
C ASP A 139 24.13 1.86 -23.14
N ARG A 140 23.66 2.43 -22.03
CA ARG A 140 23.46 1.75 -20.74
C ARG A 140 21.97 1.61 -20.38
N CYS A 141 21.08 1.69 -21.37
CA CYS A 141 19.65 1.51 -21.18
C CYS A 141 19.27 0.14 -20.60
N TYR A 142 20.13 -0.86 -20.81
CA TYR A 142 19.90 -2.24 -20.39
C TYR A 142 21.14 -2.79 -19.69
N LYS A 143 20.94 -3.48 -18.56
CA LYS A 143 22.01 -4.22 -17.86
C LYS A 143 22.32 -5.57 -18.52
N ALA A 144 21.32 -6.18 -19.16
CA ALA A 144 21.41 -7.47 -19.84
C ALA A 144 20.68 -7.42 -21.19
N CYS A 145 21.10 -8.26 -22.14
CA CYS A 145 20.52 -8.35 -23.48
C CYS A 145 19.07 -8.87 -23.43
N GLN A 146 18.81 -9.82 -22.53
CA GLN A 146 17.53 -10.47 -22.28
C GLN A 146 17.58 -11.16 -20.91
N LEU A 147 16.45 -11.65 -20.42
CA LEU A 147 16.38 -12.60 -19.32
C LEU A 147 15.58 -13.82 -19.79
N ALA A 148 16.27 -14.93 -20.04
CA ALA A 148 15.61 -16.18 -20.33
C ALA A 148 15.23 -16.90 -19.03
N VAL A 149 14.12 -17.64 -19.02
CA VAL A 149 13.63 -18.37 -17.86
C VAL A 149 13.48 -19.83 -18.23
N TRP A 150 14.17 -20.69 -17.49
CA TRP A 150 14.00 -22.15 -17.51
C TRP A 150 13.44 -22.60 -16.18
N SER A 151 12.56 -23.59 -16.18
CA SER A 151 12.01 -24.17 -14.95
C SER A 151 11.61 -25.63 -15.18
N PRO A 152 11.75 -26.52 -14.19
CA PRO A 152 11.26 -27.90 -14.28
C PRO A 152 9.73 -28.01 -14.16
N ILE A 153 9.01 -26.91 -13.85
CA ILE A 153 7.55 -26.94 -13.71
C ILE A 153 6.84 -27.12 -15.06
N CYS A 154 5.55 -27.47 -14.99
CA CYS A 154 4.69 -27.59 -16.18
C CYS A 154 4.74 -26.33 -17.07
N SER A 155 4.96 -26.51 -18.37
CA SER A 155 5.10 -25.41 -19.34
C SER A 155 3.93 -24.43 -19.33
N LYS A 156 2.69 -24.90 -19.09
CA LYS A 156 1.51 -24.02 -19.02
C LYS A 156 1.55 -23.12 -17.77
N LYS A 157 2.00 -23.67 -16.62
CA LYS A 157 2.20 -22.90 -15.38
C LYS A 157 3.28 -21.84 -15.58
N LEU A 158 4.43 -22.23 -16.16
CA LEU A 158 5.53 -21.31 -16.44
C LEU A 158 5.11 -20.17 -17.38
N GLN A 159 4.36 -20.47 -18.44
CA GLN A 159 3.81 -19.44 -19.33
C GLN A 159 2.91 -18.44 -18.60
N GLY A 160 2.06 -18.93 -17.69
CA GLY A 160 1.23 -18.07 -16.83
C GLY A 160 2.08 -17.15 -15.94
N ILE A 161 3.08 -17.71 -15.25
CA ILE A 161 3.99 -16.97 -14.36
C ILE A 161 4.76 -15.90 -15.15
N VAL A 162 5.37 -16.26 -16.28
CA VAL A 162 6.15 -15.31 -17.09
C VAL A 162 5.26 -14.20 -17.66
N LYS A 163 4.05 -14.53 -18.11
CA LYS A 163 3.07 -13.52 -18.57
C LYS A 163 2.69 -12.56 -17.45
N LEU A 164 2.41 -13.08 -16.26
CA LEU A 164 2.03 -12.27 -15.10
C LEU A 164 3.21 -11.40 -14.61
N ALA A 165 4.41 -11.97 -14.50
CA ALA A 165 5.62 -11.25 -14.12
C ALA A 165 5.94 -10.12 -15.11
N ALA A 166 5.80 -10.37 -16.41
CA ALA A 166 5.99 -9.34 -17.43
C ALA A 166 4.99 -8.17 -17.28
N ALA A 167 3.71 -8.48 -16.99
CA ALA A 167 2.71 -7.46 -16.77
C ALA A 167 2.97 -6.64 -15.50
N LEU A 168 3.20 -7.33 -14.37
CA LEU A 168 3.49 -6.70 -13.06
C LEU A 168 4.74 -5.85 -13.12
N GLU A 169 5.84 -6.38 -13.67
CA GLU A 169 7.07 -5.60 -13.79
C GLU A 169 6.92 -4.43 -14.76
N SER A 170 6.12 -4.54 -15.83
CA SER A 170 5.85 -3.38 -16.69
C SER A 170 5.15 -2.26 -15.92
N GLY A 171 4.26 -2.61 -14.97
CA GLY A 171 3.65 -1.64 -14.06
C GLY A 171 4.65 -1.05 -13.07
N ARG A 172 5.46 -1.90 -12.40
CA ARG A 172 6.51 -1.46 -11.46
C ARG A 172 7.54 -0.55 -12.14
N TYR A 173 7.87 -0.83 -13.40
CA TYR A 173 8.78 -0.02 -14.21
C TYR A 173 8.27 1.40 -14.39
N ILE A 174 7.00 1.57 -14.77
CA ILE A 174 6.35 2.88 -14.87
C ILE A 174 6.30 3.57 -13.51
N ALA A 175 5.93 2.84 -12.46
CA ALA A 175 5.86 3.39 -11.12
C ALA A 175 7.23 3.89 -10.62
N ARG A 176 8.32 3.15 -10.90
CA ARG A 176 9.69 3.55 -10.58
C ARG A 176 10.16 4.74 -11.43
N ASP A 177 9.82 4.77 -12.71
CA ASP A 177 10.17 5.89 -13.59
C ASP A 177 9.52 7.19 -13.13
N ILE A 178 8.19 7.15 -12.89
CA ILE A 178 7.46 8.32 -12.42
C ILE A 178 7.92 8.66 -11.00
N GLY A 179 7.75 7.76 -10.03
CA GLY A 179 7.96 8.05 -8.61
C GLY A 179 9.43 8.22 -8.21
N GLY A 180 10.34 7.48 -8.84
CA GLY A 180 11.77 7.48 -8.52
C GLY A 180 12.55 8.65 -9.11
N ALA A 181 12.07 9.21 -10.22
CA ALA A 181 12.82 10.24 -10.93
C ALA A 181 12.82 11.59 -10.19
N ASP A 182 13.83 12.40 -10.48
CA ASP A 182 13.96 13.75 -9.97
C ASP A 182 12.75 14.65 -10.37
N PRO A 183 12.52 15.77 -9.65
CA PRO A 183 11.31 16.56 -9.82
C PRO A 183 11.21 17.30 -11.16
N GLU A 184 12.30 17.42 -11.91
CA GLU A 184 12.33 18.10 -13.21
C GLU A 184 12.12 17.13 -14.38
N ARG A 185 12.57 15.88 -14.25
CA ARG A 185 12.26 14.81 -15.20
C ARG A 185 10.80 14.37 -15.15
N MET A 186 10.18 14.43 -13.96
CA MET A 186 8.78 14.06 -13.74
C MET A 186 7.99 15.19 -13.09
N THR A 187 7.99 16.36 -13.74
CA THR A 187 7.03 17.45 -13.48
C THR A 187 5.61 17.02 -13.92
N PRO A 188 4.54 17.74 -13.53
CA PRO A 188 3.18 17.35 -13.92
C PRO A 188 2.98 17.17 -15.42
N ILE A 189 3.60 18.04 -16.24
CA ILE A 189 3.54 17.96 -17.71
C ILE A 189 4.34 16.76 -18.23
N ARG A 190 5.52 16.49 -17.66
CA ARG A 190 6.32 15.33 -18.09
C ARG A 190 5.66 14.00 -17.74
N VAL A 191 4.93 13.95 -16.62
CA VAL A 191 4.11 12.76 -16.28
C VAL A 191 2.99 12.57 -17.29
N GLU A 192 2.30 13.64 -17.70
CA GLU A 192 1.31 13.59 -18.78
C GLU A 192 1.91 13.07 -20.09
N GLU A 193 3.02 13.64 -20.56
CA GLU A 193 3.72 13.23 -21.77
C GLU A 193 4.13 11.75 -21.72
N TYR A 194 4.76 11.33 -20.62
CA TYR A 194 5.20 9.95 -20.43
C TYR A 194 4.02 8.97 -20.48
N LEU A 195 2.89 9.29 -19.84
CA LEU A 195 1.71 8.43 -19.87
C LEU A 195 1.00 8.43 -21.23
N ALA A 196 1.02 9.55 -21.94
CA ALA A 196 0.53 9.62 -23.31
C ALA A 196 1.28 8.64 -24.22
N GLU A 197 2.62 8.57 -24.09
CA GLU A 197 3.46 7.63 -24.83
C GLU A 197 3.18 6.19 -24.44
N VAL A 198 3.11 5.89 -23.13
CA VAL A 198 2.85 4.54 -22.61
C VAL A 198 1.51 3.99 -23.11
N PHE A 199 0.46 4.80 -23.09
CA PHE A 199 -0.90 4.36 -23.43
C PHE A 199 -1.32 4.66 -24.87
N CYS A 200 -0.41 5.21 -25.70
CA CYS A 200 -0.67 5.44 -27.11
C CYS A 200 -1.06 4.14 -27.83
N GLY A 201 -2.26 4.10 -28.41
CA GLY A 201 -2.78 2.92 -29.11
C GLY A 201 -3.12 1.73 -28.20
N SER A 202 -3.19 1.94 -26.89
CA SER A 202 -3.55 0.93 -25.90
C SER A 202 -5.07 0.86 -25.65
N ASN A 203 -5.50 -0.07 -24.80
CA ASN A 203 -6.90 -0.17 -24.36
C ASN A 203 -7.22 0.75 -23.17
N VAL A 204 -6.28 1.60 -22.77
CA VAL A 204 -6.47 2.63 -21.74
C VAL A 204 -6.65 3.97 -22.43
N THR A 205 -7.78 4.61 -22.18
CA THR A 205 -8.03 5.98 -22.62
C THR A 205 -7.51 6.97 -21.59
N MET A 206 -6.91 8.06 -22.06
CA MET A 206 -6.38 9.12 -21.21
C MET A 206 -7.13 10.43 -21.47
N GLN A 207 -7.60 11.07 -20.40
CA GLN A 207 -8.19 12.40 -20.42
C GLN A 207 -7.44 13.28 -19.42
N VAL A 208 -7.16 14.53 -19.78
CA VAL A 208 -6.34 15.42 -18.95
C VAL A 208 -7.08 16.73 -18.71
N VAL A 209 -7.18 17.12 -17.44
CA VAL A 209 -7.62 18.45 -17.03
C VAL A 209 -6.37 19.27 -16.70
N SER A 210 -6.08 20.25 -17.55
CA SER A 210 -4.86 21.09 -17.49
C SER A 210 -5.16 22.59 -17.48
N ASP A 211 -6.32 22.97 -18.00
CA ASP A 211 -6.79 24.35 -18.08
C ASP A 211 -7.06 24.93 -16.67
N GLN A 212 -6.55 26.13 -16.41
CA GLN A 212 -6.63 26.74 -15.08
C GLN A 212 -8.05 27.16 -14.70
N GLU A 213 -8.87 27.60 -15.65
CA GLU A 213 -10.26 27.99 -15.39
C GLU A 213 -11.08 26.77 -14.95
N THR A 214 -10.93 25.66 -15.68
CA THR A 214 -11.53 24.37 -15.34
C THR A 214 -11.06 23.86 -14.00
N LEU A 215 -9.76 23.92 -13.71
CA LEU A 215 -9.22 23.51 -12.41
C LEU A 215 -9.79 24.36 -11.27
N LEU A 216 -9.90 25.69 -11.42
CA LEU A 216 -10.46 26.58 -10.40
C LEU A 216 -11.95 26.32 -10.15
N GLN A 217 -12.72 26.05 -11.20
CA GLN A 217 -14.16 25.83 -11.10
C GLN A 217 -14.51 24.42 -10.60
N GLU A 218 -13.90 23.39 -11.18
CA GLU A 218 -14.28 21.99 -10.96
C GLU A 218 -13.41 21.29 -9.91
N TYR A 219 -12.20 21.79 -9.65
CA TYR A 219 -11.24 21.19 -8.71
C TYR A 219 -10.57 22.25 -7.80
N PRO A 220 -11.37 23.06 -7.07
CA PRO A 220 -10.89 24.25 -6.36
C PRO A 220 -9.80 24.00 -5.31
N LEU A 221 -9.81 22.88 -4.58
CA LEU A 221 -8.75 22.51 -3.63
C LEU A 221 -7.47 22.07 -4.33
N PHE A 222 -7.58 21.34 -5.44
CA PHE A 222 -6.42 21.05 -6.29
C PHE A 222 -5.81 22.34 -6.86
N ALA A 223 -6.66 23.24 -7.37
CA ALA A 223 -6.23 24.53 -7.90
C ALA A 223 -5.57 25.41 -6.82
N CYS A 224 -6.06 25.34 -5.57
CA CYS A 224 -5.44 26.00 -4.42
C CYS A 224 -3.99 25.51 -4.20
N VAL A 225 -3.76 24.19 -4.19
CA VAL A 225 -2.40 23.62 -4.08
C VAL A 225 -1.52 24.02 -5.27
N ASN A 226 -2.10 24.05 -6.48
CA ASN A 226 -1.40 24.41 -7.72
C ASN A 226 -1.10 25.92 -7.85
N ARG A 227 -1.68 26.78 -7.01
CA ARG A 227 -1.77 28.23 -7.25
C ARG A 227 -0.42 28.94 -7.41
N ALA A 228 0.58 28.57 -6.62
CA ALA A 228 1.93 29.10 -6.78
C ALA A 228 2.68 28.47 -7.96
N ALA A 229 2.50 27.16 -8.18
CA ALA A 229 3.18 26.41 -9.23
C ALA A 229 2.69 26.77 -10.63
N SER A 230 1.41 27.11 -10.79
CA SER A 230 0.79 27.46 -12.07
C SER A 230 1.38 28.71 -12.73
N MET A 231 2.03 29.58 -11.95
CA MET A 231 2.78 30.74 -12.44
C MET A 231 4.01 30.34 -13.27
N ILE A 232 4.49 29.11 -13.11
CA ILE A 232 5.61 28.56 -13.85
C ILE A 232 5.06 27.50 -14.82
N PRO A 233 5.03 27.74 -16.14
CA PRO A 233 4.37 26.86 -17.10
C PRO A 233 4.77 25.38 -16.99
N ARG A 234 6.06 25.07 -16.79
CA ARG A 234 6.57 23.70 -16.62
C ARG A 234 6.12 22.99 -15.34
N HIS A 235 5.55 23.71 -14.37
CA HIS A 235 5.06 23.17 -13.09
C HIS A 235 3.54 23.14 -13.00
N ALA A 236 2.84 23.63 -14.02
CA ALA A 236 1.38 23.68 -14.02
C ALA A 236 0.79 22.28 -13.84
N GLY A 237 -0.01 22.10 -12.79
CA GLY A 237 -0.62 20.83 -12.42
C GLY A 237 -1.53 20.24 -13.51
N ARG A 238 -1.76 18.93 -13.39
CA ARG A 238 -2.70 18.14 -14.20
C ARG A 238 -3.51 17.23 -13.32
N ILE A 239 -4.77 17.00 -13.68
CA ILE A 239 -5.51 15.83 -13.23
C ILE A 239 -5.65 14.91 -14.44
N ILE A 240 -5.05 13.73 -14.36
CA ILE A 240 -5.00 12.77 -15.47
C ILE A 240 -5.95 11.61 -15.12
N PHE A 241 -6.97 11.41 -15.95
CA PHE A 241 -7.88 10.28 -15.86
C PHE A 241 -7.46 9.19 -16.85
N LEU A 242 -7.20 8.00 -16.34
CA LEU A 242 -6.93 6.80 -17.11
C LEU A 242 -8.11 5.84 -16.98
N THR A 243 -8.70 5.41 -18.09
CA THR A 243 -9.85 4.49 -18.07
C THR A 243 -9.59 3.28 -18.94
N TYR A 244 -9.68 2.09 -18.34
CA TYR A 244 -9.78 0.81 -19.03
C TYR A 244 -11.23 0.34 -18.99
N GLU A 245 -11.78 0.02 -20.15
CA GLU A 245 -13.09 -0.62 -20.29
C GLU A 245 -12.92 -1.94 -21.04
N PRO A 246 -13.45 -3.07 -20.52
CA PRO A 246 -13.43 -4.33 -21.24
C PRO A 246 -14.12 -4.21 -22.60
N ALA A 247 -13.66 -5.01 -23.58
CA ALA A 247 -14.20 -4.98 -24.94
C ALA A 247 -15.73 -5.21 -25.02
N ASN A 248 -16.31 -5.92 -24.03
CA ASN A 248 -17.75 -6.04 -23.87
C ASN A 248 -18.21 -5.39 -22.55
N PRO A 249 -18.72 -4.15 -22.59
CA PRO A 249 -19.18 -3.44 -21.41
C PRO A 249 -20.34 -4.15 -20.67
N ALA A 250 -21.11 -5.00 -21.35
CA ALA A 250 -22.20 -5.76 -20.72
C ALA A 250 -21.70 -6.86 -19.77
N CYS A 251 -20.41 -7.22 -19.82
CA CYS A 251 -19.79 -8.21 -18.93
C CYS A 251 -19.17 -7.60 -17.67
N ILE A 252 -19.26 -6.28 -17.48
CA ILE A 252 -18.70 -5.61 -16.30
C ILE A 252 -19.47 -6.05 -15.06
N LEU A 253 -18.77 -6.68 -14.12
CA LEU A 253 -19.29 -7.11 -12.82
C LEU A 253 -18.91 -6.14 -11.70
N GLU A 254 -17.82 -5.41 -11.87
CA GLU A 254 -17.33 -4.43 -10.90
C GLU A 254 -16.52 -3.32 -11.56
N THR A 255 -16.44 -2.20 -10.85
CA THR A 255 -15.69 -1.02 -11.27
C THR A 255 -14.69 -0.63 -10.19
N VAL A 256 -13.39 -0.77 -10.48
CA VAL A 256 -12.32 -0.34 -9.58
C VAL A 256 -11.96 1.11 -9.91
N MET A 257 -11.98 1.97 -8.90
CA MET A 257 -11.73 3.39 -9.03
C MET A 257 -10.59 3.84 -8.11
N LEU A 258 -9.56 4.45 -8.66
CA LEU A 258 -8.34 4.83 -7.95
C LEU A 258 -8.16 6.34 -7.96
N VAL A 259 -7.74 6.94 -6.84
CA VAL A 259 -7.27 8.32 -6.76
C VAL A 259 -5.85 8.32 -6.20
N GLY A 260 -4.88 8.72 -7.02
CA GLY A 260 -3.47 8.71 -6.66
C GLY A 260 -2.93 10.11 -6.31
N LYS A 261 -2.27 10.24 -5.15
CA LYS A 261 -1.52 11.45 -4.79
C LYS A 261 -0.31 11.60 -5.70
N GLY A 262 -0.24 12.69 -6.47
CA GLY A 262 0.79 12.96 -7.46
C GLY A 262 1.63 14.20 -7.17
N VAL A 263 2.01 14.49 -5.92
CA VAL A 263 2.78 15.70 -5.61
C VAL A 263 4.21 15.55 -6.14
N THR A 264 4.48 16.16 -7.28
CA THR A 264 5.71 15.99 -8.07
C THR A 264 6.96 16.48 -7.36
N TYR A 265 6.79 17.50 -6.53
CA TYR A 265 7.75 17.95 -5.54
C TYR A 265 7.01 18.71 -4.45
N ASP A 266 7.29 18.36 -3.20
CA ASP A 266 6.66 18.98 -2.03
C ASP A 266 7.67 19.82 -1.24
N THR A 267 7.48 21.14 -1.28
CA THR A 267 8.25 22.09 -0.45
C THR A 267 7.62 22.27 0.94
N GLY A 268 6.40 21.78 1.14
CA GLY A 268 5.50 22.11 2.24
C GLY A 268 4.68 23.39 2.03
N GLY A 269 4.93 24.15 0.96
CA GLY A 269 4.27 25.44 0.76
C GLY A 269 4.78 26.48 1.76
N VAL A 270 3.91 27.38 2.22
CA VAL A 270 4.29 28.45 3.17
C VAL A 270 4.69 27.87 4.53
N ASP A 271 4.09 26.75 4.93
CA ASP A 271 4.55 25.88 6.01
C ASP A 271 5.77 25.04 5.55
N ILE A 272 6.84 25.75 5.20
CA ILE A 272 7.98 25.22 4.47
C ILE A 272 8.72 24.11 5.25
N LYS A 273 9.08 23.02 4.56
CA LYS A 273 9.95 21.99 5.12
C LYS A 273 11.35 22.56 5.35
N VAL A 274 11.83 22.50 6.59
CA VAL A 274 13.16 22.99 7.00
C VAL A 274 14.09 21.82 7.36
N GLY A 275 15.37 22.11 7.65
CA GLY A 275 16.31 21.12 8.19
C GLY A 275 16.76 20.02 7.23
N GLY A 276 16.57 20.22 5.91
CA GLY A 276 16.92 19.22 4.90
C GLY A 276 15.82 18.20 4.59
N SER A 277 14.66 18.28 5.25
CA SER A 277 13.51 17.38 5.06
C SER A 277 12.87 17.43 3.68
N MET A 278 13.26 18.36 2.80
CA MET A 278 12.86 18.37 1.39
C MET A 278 13.55 17.28 0.56
N LEU A 279 14.70 16.76 0.99
CA LEU A 279 15.41 15.70 0.27
C LEU A 279 14.51 14.47 0.16
N GLY A 280 14.25 14.03 -1.07
CA GLY A 280 13.38 12.88 -1.35
C GLY A 280 11.90 13.22 -1.55
N MET A 281 11.48 14.48 -1.38
CA MET A 281 10.09 14.91 -1.64
C MET A 281 9.69 14.89 -3.13
N SER A 282 10.61 14.56 -4.04
CA SER A 282 10.24 14.17 -5.40
C SER A 282 9.46 12.84 -5.43
N ARG A 283 9.54 12.01 -4.39
CA ARG A 283 8.80 10.74 -4.30
C ARG A 283 7.36 10.92 -3.81
N ASP A 284 6.94 12.15 -3.53
CA ASP A 284 5.59 12.42 -3.03
C ASP A 284 4.47 12.29 -4.10
N LYS A 285 4.86 11.80 -5.28
CA LYS A 285 4.01 11.39 -6.40
C LYS A 285 3.86 9.87 -6.54
N CYS A 286 4.44 9.08 -5.63
CA CYS A 286 4.42 7.61 -5.73
C CYS A 286 3.01 7.02 -5.65
N GLY A 287 2.03 7.71 -5.04
CA GLY A 287 0.63 7.29 -5.05
C GLY A 287 0.05 7.26 -6.47
N ALA A 288 0.21 8.36 -7.21
CA ALA A 288 -0.14 8.45 -8.62
C ALA A 288 0.69 7.49 -9.50
N ALA A 289 1.98 7.35 -9.21
CA ALA A 289 2.86 6.44 -9.93
C ALA A 289 2.41 4.97 -9.80
N ALA A 290 1.98 4.55 -8.60
CA ALA A 290 1.44 3.21 -8.35
C ALA A 290 0.12 2.99 -9.12
N CYS A 291 -0.79 3.96 -9.11
CA CYS A 291 -2.03 3.90 -9.89
C CYS A 291 -1.74 3.80 -11.41
N ALA A 292 -0.80 4.58 -11.93
CA ALA A 292 -0.39 4.50 -13.34
C ALA A 292 0.24 3.14 -13.69
N GLY A 293 1.11 2.62 -12.82
CA GLY A 293 1.68 1.28 -12.95
C GLY A 293 0.60 0.19 -12.97
N PHE A 294 -0.38 0.27 -12.07
CA PHE A 294 -1.53 -0.63 -12.05
C PHE A 294 -2.34 -0.57 -13.35
N MET A 295 -2.59 0.62 -13.90
CA MET A 295 -3.27 0.78 -15.19
C MET A 295 -2.51 0.09 -16.33
N GLN A 296 -1.17 0.06 -16.29
CA GLN A 296 -0.39 -0.71 -17.26
C GLN A 296 -0.53 -2.23 -17.06
N VAL A 297 -0.61 -2.71 -15.83
CA VAL A 297 -0.90 -4.14 -15.56
C VAL A 297 -2.26 -4.51 -16.15
N VAL A 298 -3.27 -3.68 -15.90
CA VAL A 298 -4.64 -3.85 -16.42
C VAL A 298 -4.65 -3.82 -17.96
N ASN A 299 -3.93 -2.88 -18.59
CA ASN A 299 -3.79 -2.79 -20.04
C ASN A 299 -3.23 -4.08 -20.66
N LEU A 300 -2.26 -4.71 -20.01
CA LEU A 300 -1.60 -5.92 -20.50
C LEU A 300 -2.40 -7.20 -20.21
N LEU A 301 -3.09 -7.26 -19.06
CA LEU A 301 -3.86 -8.45 -18.65
C LEU A 301 -5.29 -8.46 -19.19
N GLN A 302 -5.89 -7.29 -19.41
CA GLN A 302 -7.22 -7.09 -19.98
C GLN A 302 -8.30 -7.90 -19.27
N PRO A 303 -8.54 -7.64 -17.96
CA PRO A 303 -9.57 -8.36 -17.23
C PRO A 303 -10.93 -8.17 -17.92
N PRO A 304 -11.66 -9.24 -18.24
CA PRO A 304 -12.86 -9.15 -19.10
C PRO A 304 -14.10 -8.63 -18.36
N THR A 305 -14.08 -8.63 -17.03
CA THR A 305 -15.24 -8.33 -16.18
C THR A 305 -15.05 -7.11 -15.27
N VAL A 306 -13.92 -6.41 -15.38
CA VAL A 306 -13.55 -5.32 -14.48
C VAL A 306 -13.31 -4.05 -15.29
N LYS A 307 -14.06 -2.99 -15.00
CA LYS A 307 -13.75 -1.64 -15.47
C LYS A 307 -12.80 -0.98 -14.47
N VAL A 308 -11.80 -0.25 -14.94
CA VAL A 308 -10.87 0.46 -14.06
C VAL A 308 -10.78 1.93 -14.46
N VAL A 309 -10.92 2.82 -13.48
CA VAL A 309 -10.74 4.27 -13.65
C VAL A 309 -9.70 4.74 -12.63
N ALA A 310 -8.68 5.46 -13.05
CA ALA A 310 -7.69 6.05 -12.15
C ALA A 310 -7.59 7.56 -12.39
N ALA A 311 -7.71 8.35 -11.33
CA ALA A 311 -7.47 9.80 -11.33
C ALA A 311 -6.12 10.09 -10.66
N LEU A 312 -5.17 10.61 -11.42
CA LEU A 312 -3.84 10.96 -10.96
C LEU A 312 -3.80 12.47 -10.72
N CYS A 313 -3.66 12.88 -9.47
CA CYS A 313 -3.66 14.30 -9.08
C CYS A 313 -2.21 14.80 -9.07
N VAL A 314 -1.66 15.14 -10.24
CA VAL A 314 -0.24 15.55 -10.38
C VAL A 314 -0.05 17.05 -10.27
N VAL A 315 0.58 17.49 -9.18
CA VAL A 315 0.73 18.90 -8.83
C VAL A 315 2.10 19.15 -8.20
N ARG A 316 2.56 20.39 -8.11
CA ARG A 316 3.74 20.76 -7.33
C ARG A 316 3.34 21.70 -6.21
N ASN A 317 3.69 21.39 -4.97
CA ASN A 317 3.43 22.27 -3.84
C ASN A 317 4.60 23.23 -3.67
N SER A 318 4.42 24.47 -4.12
CA SER A 318 5.48 25.47 -4.26
C SER A 318 5.27 26.70 -3.38
N VAL A 319 6.36 27.39 -3.09
CA VAL A 319 6.35 28.71 -2.44
C VAL A 319 6.49 29.80 -3.50
N GLY A 320 5.61 30.80 -3.46
CA GLY A 320 5.63 31.96 -4.35
C GLY A 320 4.61 33.02 -3.94
N GLU A 321 4.53 34.10 -4.70
CA GLU A 321 3.61 35.22 -4.44
C GLU A 321 2.12 34.82 -4.39
N ASN A 322 1.78 33.72 -5.06
CA ASN A 322 0.43 33.17 -5.15
C ASN A 322 0.24 31.91 -4.29
N SER A 323 1.12 31.64 -3.32
CA SER A 323 0.91 30.52 -2.39
C SER A 323 -0.36 30.68 -1.57
N TYR A 324 -0.97 29.56 -1.21
CA TYR A 324 -1.99 29.50 -0.16
C TYR A 324 -1.36 29.44 1.20
N VAL A 325 -2.13 29.82 2.21
CA VAL A 325 -1.69 29.97 3.59
C VAL A 325 -2.64 29.24 4.53
N ALA A 326 -2.15 28.93 5.73
CA ALA A 326 -3.02 28.50 6.83
C ALA A 326 -4.10 29.57 7.11
N ASP A 327 -5.22 29.13 7.68
CA ASP A 327 -6.45 29.89 7.93
C ASP A 327 -7.28 30.31 6.69
N GLU A 328 -6.77 30.14 5.46
CA GLU A 328 -7.57 30.30 4.25
C GLU A 328 -8.71 29.25 4.23
N ILE A 329 -9.89 29.65 3.76
CA ILE A 329 -11.06 28.75 3.60
C ILE A 329 -11.39 28.63 2.13
N VAL A 330 -11.34 27.39 1.62
CA VAL A 330 -11.62 27.08 0.21
C VAL A 330 -12.79 26.10 0.14
N THR A 331 -13.76 26.38 -0.72
CA THR A 331 -14.91 25.49 -0.94
C THR A 331 -14.51 24.39 -1.92
N ALA A 332 -14.61 23.13 -1.50
CA ALA A 332 -14.37 21.95 -2.33
C ALA A 332 -15.47 21.77 -3.39
N LYS A 333 -15.21 20.92 -4.40
CA LYS A 333 -16.21 20.49 -5.40
C LYS A 333 -17.48 19.93 -4.75
N SER A 334 -17.34 19.26 -3.62
CA SER A 334 -18.45 18.69 -2.84
C SER A 334 -19.36 19.76 -2.19
N GLY A 335 -18.99 21.04 -2.26
CA GLY A 335 -19.61 22.14 -1.53
C GLY A 335 -19.12 22.30 -0.09
N VAL A 336 -18.28 21.39 0.41
CA VAL A 336 -17.71 21.47 1.76
C VAL A 336 -16.69 22.61 1.83
N ARG A 337 -16.82 23.47 2.84
CA ARG A 337 -15.85 24.54 3.11
C ARG A 337 -14.68 23.97 3.91
N VAL A 338 -13.48 24.02 3.37
CA VAL A 338 -12.27 23.49 4.01
C VAL A 338 -11.41 24.63 4.52
N ARG A 339 -11.17 24.67 5.84
CA ARG A 339 -10.18 25.57 6.45
C ARG A 339 -8.81 24.92 6.43
N ILE A 340 -7.86 25.59 5.80
CA ILE A 340 -6.47 25.14 5.67
C ILE A 340 -5.78 25.29 7.02
N GLY A 341 -5.22 24.19 7.52
CA GLY A 341 -4.51 24.17 8.80
C GLY A 341 -3.00 24.20 8.63
N ASN A 342 -2.48 23.58 7.57
CA ASN A 342 -1.06 23.51 7.26
C ASN A 342 -0.89 23.21 5.75
N THR A 343 -0.07 23.99 5.07
CA THR A 343 0.16 23.85 3.63
C THR A 343 1.00 22.62 3.26
N ASP A 344 1.69 21.99 4.23
CA ASP A 344 2.41 20.70 4.13
C ASP A 344 1.48 19.48 4.26
N ALA A 345 0.18 19.72 4.41
CA ALA A 345 -0.87 18.71 4.29
C ALA A 345 -1.60 18.84 2.93
N GLU A 346 -0.88 19.22 1.88
CA GLU A 346 -1.37 19.45 0.52
C GLU A 346 -1.93 18.20 -0.14
N GLY A 347 -1.33 17.03 0.12
CA GLY A 347 -1.65 15.81 -0.62
C GLY A 347 -3.11 15.40 -0.49
N ARG A 348 -3.70 15.59 0.70
CA ARG A 348 -5.13 15.34 0.90
C ARG A 348 -5.98 16.37 0.17
N LEU A 349 -5.59 17.66 0.16
CA LEU A 349 -6.30 18.72 -0.57
C LEU A 349 -6.31 18.47 -2.07
N ALA A 350 -5.15 18.12 -2.64
CA ALA A 350 -4.98 17.85 -4.06
C ALA A 350 -5.88 16.69 -4.55
N MET A 351 -6.25 15.76 -3.66
CA MET A 351 -7.09 14.61 -4.02
C MET A 351 -8.59 14.80 -3.78
N VAL A 352 -9.02 15.71 -2.89
CA VAL A 352 -10.44 15.80 -2.46
C VAL A 352 -11.39 15.95 -3.65
N ASP A 353 -11.10 16.87 -4.56
CA ASP A 353 -12.04 17.17 -5.65
C ASP A 353 -12.09 16.06 -6.69
N ALA A 354 -10.94 15.45 -7.01
CA ALA A 354 -10.88 14.26 -7.85
C ALA A 354 -11.62 13.08 -7.19
N LEU A 355 -11.53 12.92 -5.87
CA LEU A 355 -12.28 11.92 -5.11
C LEU A 355 -13.79 12.20 -5.13
N CYS A 356 -14.21 13.47 -5.07
CA CYS A 356 -15.61 13.84 -5.24
C CYS A 356 -16.13 13.49 -6.64
N HIS A 357 -15.34 13.79 -7.68
CA HIS A 357 -15.65 13.42 -9.06
C HIS A 357 -15.77 11.89 -9.22
N ILE A 358 -14.81 11.13 -8.68
CA ILE A 358 -14.84 9.66 -8.72
C ILE A 358 -16.06 9.10 -7.98
N LYS A 359 -16.44 9.67 -6.83
CA LYS A 359 -17.69 9.35 -6.12
C LYS A 359 -18.91 9.58 -7.02
N GLU A 360 -18.97 10.71 -7.73
CA GLU A 360 -20.08 11.01 -8.67
C GLU A 360 -20.16 9.96 -9.80
N MET A 361 -19.02 9.55 -10.36
CA MET A 361 -18.96 8.44 -11.32
C MET A 361 -19.40 7.10 -10.72
N ALA A 362 -18.99 6.82 -9.47
CA ALA A 362 -19.28 5.58 -8.78
C ALA A 362 -20.79 5.34 -8.61
N LEU A 363 -21.58 6.41 -8.38
CA LEU A 363 -23.04 6.32 -8.25
C LEU A 363 -23.73 5.74 -9.50
N CYS A 364 -23.09 5.85 -10.67
CA CYS A 364 -23.57 5.34 -11.94
C CYS A 364 -22.83 4.07 -12.42
N SER A 365 -21.96 3.50 -11.57
CA SER A 365 -21.08 2.38 -11.93
C SER A 365 -21.56 1.06 -11.33
N VAL A 366 -21.21 -0.05 -11.98
CA VAL A 366 -21.53 -1.40 -11.49
C VAL A 366 -20.57 -1.75 -10.36
N ASN A 367 -21.10 -2.04 -9.17
CA ASN A 367 -20.37 -2.46 -7.96
C ASN A 367 -19.02 -1.72 -7.78
N PRO A 368 -19.06 -0.40 -7.52
CA PRO A 368 -17.85 0.42 -7.48
C PRO A 368 -17.04 0.19 -6.20
N HIS A 369 -15.72 0.08 -6.36
CA HIS A 369 -14.75 0.05 -5.26
C HIS A 369 -13.79 1.22 -5.42
N ILE A 370 -13.74 2.12 -4.44
CA ILE A 370 -12.92 3.34 -4.50
C ILE A 370 -11.73 3.20 -3.57
N PHE A 371 -10.52 3.42 -4.10
CA PHE A 371 -9.28 3.43 -3.34
C PHE A 371 -8.55 4.75 -3.52
N THR A 372 -7.99 5.28 -2.44
CA THR A 372 -7.00 6.36 -2.48
C THR A 372 -5.61 5.77 -2.21
N VAL A 373 -4.63 6.08 -3.05
CA VAL A 373 -3.24 5.60 -2.91
C VAL A 373 -2.32 6.80 -2.76
N ALA A 374 -1.61 6.91 -1.64
CA ALA A 374 -0.88 8.14 -1.32
C ALA A 374 0.31 7.95 -0.36
N THR A 375 1.37 8.72 -0.60
CA THR A 375 2.46 9.03 0.35
C THR A 375 2.01 10.13 1.31
N LEU A 376 1.00 9.84 2.12
CA LEU A 376 0.22 10.91 2.76
C LEU A 376 0.82 11.44 4.07
N THR A 377 1.46 10.58 4.88
CA THR A 377 1.91 10.95 6.23
C THR A 377 3.14 10.18 6.66
N ASN A 378 4.11 10.87 7.26
CA ASN A 378 5.27 10.24 7.88
C ASN A 378 4.89 9.34 9.09
N HIS A 379 3.78 9.64 9.77
CA HIS A 379 3.28 8.81 10.87
C HIS A 379 3.06 7.33 10.46
N ALA A 380 2.66 7.06 9.22
CA ALA A 380 2.49 5.68 8.76
C ALA A 380 3.80 4.88 8.86
N VAL A 381 4.91 5.48 8.39
CA VAL A 381 6.24 4.88 8.47
C VAL A 381 6.70 4.72 9.92
N HIS A 382 6.43 5.70 10.79
CA HIS A 382 6.71 5.54 12.22
C HIS A 382 5.87 4.45 12.91
N THR A 383 4.73 4.06 12.33
CA THR A 383 3.84 3.04 12.90
C THR A 383 4.31 1.63 12.52
N VAL A 384 4.63 1.41 11.24
CA VAL A 384 4.86 0.05 10.69
C VAL A 384 6.26 -0.17 10.15
N GLY A 385 7.12 0.85 10.21
CA GLY A 385 8.48 0.80 9.69
C GLY A 385 8.59 1.03 8.18
N PRO A 386 9.81 1.12 7.65
CA PRO A 386 10.06 1.23 6.22
C PRO A 386 9.75 -0.09 5.51
N GLY A 387 9.22 0.00 4.27
CA GLY A 387 8.93 -1.18 3.45
C GLY A 387 7.57 -1.82 3.67
N TYR A 388 6.73 -1.23 4.54
CA TYR A 388 5.36 -1.68 4.81
C TYR A 388 4.36 -0.58 4.44
N SER A 389 3.25 -0.97 3.82
CA SER A 389 2.12 -0.08 3.52
C SER A 389 1.02 -0.22 4.57
N ILE A 390 0.12 0.77 4.66
CA ILE A 390 -1.05 0.69 5.54
C ILE A 390 -2.34 0.74 4.70
N ALA A 391 -3.23 -0.23 4.92
CA ALA A 391 -4.60 -0.20 4.43
C ALA A 391 -5.57 0.29 5.52
N ILE A 392 -6.53 1.14 5.12
CA ILE A 392 -7.55 1.67 6.01
C ILE A 392 -8.90 1.56 5.32
N ASP A 393 -9.78 0.74 5.89
CA ASP A 393 -11.16 0.62 5.43
C ASP A 393 -12.07 1.64 6.11
N ASN A 394 -13.02 2.18 5.33
CA ASN A 394 -14.22 2.78 5.90
C ASN A 394 -15.20 1.68 6.38
N ALA A 395 -16.33 2.08 6.96
CA ALA A 395 -17.30 1.12 7.50
C ALA A 395 -17.80 0.09 6.47
N VAL A 396 -17.98 0.50 5.20
CA VAL A 396 -18.53 -0.36 4.14
C VAL A 396 -17.47 -1.31 3.58
N ALA A 397 -16.27 -0.81 3.31
CA ALA A 397 -15.14 -1.64 2.87
C ALA A 397 -14.79 -2.71 3.92
N ARG A 398 -14.90 -2.36 5.22
CA ARG A 398 -14.70 -3.30 6.32
C ARG A 398 -15.75 -4.41 6.36
N LEU A 399 -17.01 -4.14 6.00
CA LEU A 399 -18.05 -5.18 5.97
C LEU A 399 -17.76 -6.29 4.96
N VAL A 400 -16.91 -6.01 3.97
CA VAL A 400 -16.48 -6.99 2.96
C VAL A 400 -15.01 -7.39 3.11
N SER A 401 -14.40 -7.05 4.26
CA SER A 401 -13.02 -7.36 4.63
C SER A 401 -11.99 -6.96 3.56
N ASN A 402 -12.12 -5.76 3.02
CA ASN A 402 -11.29 -5.30 1.91
C ASN A 402 -9.81 -5.15 2.32
N ALA A 403 -9.52 -4.53 3.47
CA ALA A 403 -8.16 -4.38 3.98
C ALA A 403 -7.50 -5.74 4.28
N GLU A 404 -8.25 -6.71 4.80
CA GLU A 404 -7.76 -8.06 5.08
C GLU A 404 -7.44 -8.83 3.79
N LYS A 405 -8.26 -8.67 2.74
CA LYS A 405 -7.95 -9.23 1.41
C LYS A 405 -6.67 -8.63 0.82
N LEU A 406 -6.47 -7.32 1.01
CA LEU A 406 -5.25 -6.64 0.58
C LEU A 406 -4.03 -7.14 1.36
N GLN A 407 -4.13 -7.26 2.68
CA GLN A 407 -3.08 -7.80 3.54
C GLN A 407 -2.68 -9.22 3.11
N ALA A 408 -3.63 -10.15 3.02
CA ALA A 408 -3.37 -11.52 2.59
C ALA A 408 -2.76 -11.59 1.17
N SER A 409 -3.23 -10.74 0.24
CA SER A 409 -2.65 -10.67 -1.10
C SER A 409 -1.21 -10.14 -1.07
N GLY A 410 -0.93 -9.13 -0.24
CA GLY A 410 0.39 -8.56 -0.04
C GLY A 410 1.39 -9.57 0.53
N GLU A 411 0.99 -10.34 1.54
CA GLU A 411 1.80 -11.41 2.15
C GLU A 411 2.26 -12.44 1.12
N THR A 412 1.32 -12.94 0.31
CA THR A 412 1.64 -13.94 -0.74
C THR A 412 2.47 -13.38 -1.90
N MET A 413 2.61 -12.07 -2.01
CA MET A 413 3.35 -11.38 -3.08
C MET A 413 4.66 -10.75 -2.60
N GLY A 414 4.97 -10.85 -1.30
CA GLY A 414 6.13 -10.20 -0.70
C GLY A 414 6.02 -8.67 -0.65
N ASP A 415 4.81 -8.13 -0.58
CA ASP A 415 4.48 -6.71 -0.45
C ASP A 415 3.53 -6.50 0.75
N PRO A 416 4.01 -6.65 1.99
CA PRO A 416 3.17 -6.71 3.18
C PRO A 416 2.44 -5.39 3.46
N ILE A 417 1.19 -5.52 3.91
CA ILE A 417 0.30 -4.39 4.23
C ILE A 417 -0.25 -4.58 5.64
N GLU A 418 -0.10 -3.54 6.46
CA GLU A 418 -0.68 -3.48 7.80
C GLU A 418 -2.04 -2.80 7.81
N ILE A 419 -2.92 -3.21 8.71
CA ILE A 419 -4.28 -2.69 8.77
C ILE A 419 -4.42 -1.68 9.91
N SER A 420 -4.87 -0.48 9.57
CA SER A 420 -5.33 0.49 10.56
C SER A 420 -6.84 0.74 10.47
N ARG A 421 -7.42 1.14 11.60
CA ARG A 421 -8.87 1.35 11.73
C ARG A 421 -9.19 2.80 11.99
N LEU A 422 -10.16 3.32 11.23
CA LEU A 422 -10.81 4.59 11.52
C LEU A 422 -11.62 4.53 12.81
N ARG A 423 -11.59 5.62 13.57
CA ARG A 423 -12.34 5.82 14.80
C ARG A 423 -13.02 7.18 14.77
N ARG A 424 -14.03 7.38 15.63
CA ARG A 424 -14.81 8.64 15.68
C ARG A 424 -13.91 9.86 15.97
N GLU A 425 -12.84 9.66 16.73
CA GLU A 425 -11.86 10.67 17.09
C GLU A 425 -11.15 11.24 15.85
N ASP A 426 -10.91 10.40 14.83
CA ASP A 426 -10.30 10.81 13.57
C ASP A 426 -11.20 11.81 12.83
N PHE A 427 -12.53 11.62 12.89
CA PHE A 427 -13.50 12.55 12.31
C PHE A 427 -13.69 13.81 13.15
N HIS A 428 -13.75 13.67 14.48
CA HIS A 428 -13.88 14.81 15.39
C HIS A 428 -12.71 15.79 15.28
N TYR A 429 -11.52 15.29 14.96
CA TYR A 429 -10.34 16.12 14.74
C TYR A 429 -10.51 17.13 13.58
N HIS A 430 -11.35 16.79 12.60
CA HIS A 430 -11.67 17.62 11.43
C HIS A 430 -12.94 18.45 11.60
N ALA A 431 -13.60 18.39 12.77
CA ALA A 431 -14.79 19.17 13.04
C ALA A 431 -14.52 20.69 12.98
N ALA A 432 -15.57 21.44 12.61
CA ALA A 432 -15.55 22.90 12.45
C ALA A 432 -15.00 23.62 13.69
N ARG A 433 -14.28 24.73 13.47
CA ARG A 433 -13.90 25.64 14.56
C ARG A 433 -14.94 26.74 14.80
N SER A 434 -15.66 27.12 13.76
CA SER A 434 -16.77 28.09 13.77
C SER A 434 -17.53 27.94 12.46
N ASP A 435 -18.85 27.75 12.50
CA ASP A 435 -19.77 27.65 11.34
C ASP A 435 -19.35 26.72 10.18
N ASP A 436 -20.01 25.56 10.06
CA ASP A 436 -20.09 24.63 8.90
C ASP A 436 -18.81 24.28 8.09
N ASP A 437 -17.61 24.62 8.57
CA ASP A 437 -16.33 24.29 7.94
C ASP A 437 -15.74 22.94 8.39
N VAL A 438 -14.87 22.37 7.56
CA VAL A 438 -14.07 21.19 7.87
C VAL A 438 -12.62 21.61 7.98
N PHE A 439 -12.00 21.33 9.13
CA PHE A 439 -10.61 21.67 9.35
C PHE A 439 -9.70 20.62 8.70
N GLN A 440 -8.77 21.03 7.83
CA GLN A 440 -7.85 20.12 7.11
C GLN A 440 -7.02 19.24 8.05
N GLY A 441 -6.69 19.75 9.25
CA GLY A 441 -6.05 18.99 10.31
C GLY A 441 -4.52 18.88 10.17
N ALA A 442 -3.80 19.68 10.95
CA ALA A 442 -2.38 19.59 11.32
C ALA A 442 -2.08 20.71 12.36
N ARG A 443 -2.43 20.51 13.64
CA ARG A 443 -2.42 21.56 14.68
C ARG A 443 -1.07 21.82 15.36
N SER A 444 0.01 21.14 15.00
CA SER A 444 1.35 21.44 15.53
C SER A 444 2.42 21.34 14.44
N ALA A 445 3.55 22.01 14.67
CA ALA A 445 4.74 22.02 13.81
C ALA A 445 5.39 20.63 13.63
N ASP A 446 4.89 19.59 14.31
CA ASP A 446 5.35 18.21 14.22
C ASP A 446 4.17 17.29 13.82
N ASN A 447 3.91 17.19 12.52
CA ASN A 447 3.06 16.13 11.95
C ASN A 447 3.56 14.71 12.36
N ALA A 448 4.81 14.58 12.81
CA ALA A 448 5.43 13.34 13.28
C ALA A 448 4.96 12.90 14.68
N GLN A 449 4.48 13.80 15.54
CA GLN A 449 4.06 13.49 16.93
C GLN A 449 2.52 13.39 17.10
N MET A 450 1.77 13.41 16.00
CA MET A 450 0.30 13.39 16.09
C MET A 450 -0.22 12.01 16.42
N ASN A 451 -0.94 11.85 17.53
CA ASN A 451 -1.71 10.65 17.79
C ASN A 451 -2.64 10.36 16.60
N ARG A 452 -2.55 9.15 16.04
CA ARG A 452 -3.39 8.69 14.92
C ARG A 452 -3.18 9.47 13.62
N GLY A 453 -1.94 9.86 13.37
CA GLY A 453 -1.56 10.81 12.31
C GLY A 453 -1.88 10.36 10.88
N HIS A 454 -2.02 9.07 10.59
CA HIS A 454 -2.37 8.56 9.26
C HIS A 454 -3.88 8.26 9.10
N GLN A 455 -4.61 8.02 10.20
CA GLN A 455 -6.06 7.80 10.16
C GLN A 455 -6.85 9.10 9.99
N GLY A 456 -6.43 10.18 10.65
CA GLY A 456 -7.01 11.53 10.47
C GLY A 456 -7.14 11.95 9.00
N PRO A 457 -6.05 11.99 8.20
CA PRO A 457 -6.12 12.31 6.78
C PRO A 457 -7.16 11.49 5.99
N CYS A 458 -7.34 10.20 6.32
CA CYS A 458 -8.36 9.36 5.70
C CYS A 458 -9.78 9.83 6.07
N ALA A 459 -10.02 10.14 7.35
CA ALA A 459 -11.27 10.75 7.80
C ALA A 459 -11.54 12.11 7.12
N PHE A 460 -10.52 12.95 6.96
CA PHE A 460 -10.62 14.19 6.20
C PHE A 460 -11.07 13.95 4.75
N LEU A 461 -10.42 13.04 4.03
CA LEU A 461 -10.77 12.71 2.64
C LEU A 461 -12.23 12.26 2.52
N ILE A 462 -12.71 11.43 3.45
CA ILE A 462 -14.10 10.99 3.50
C ILE A 462 -15.08 12.17 3.64
N VAL A 463 -14.85 13.07 4.60
CA VAL A 463 -15.76 14.18 4.87
C VAL A 463 -15.67 15.27 3.79
N ALA A 464 -14.46 15.67 3.41
CA ALA A 464 -14.24 16.76 2.47
C ALA A 464 -14.72 16.42 1.05
N SER A 465 -14.61 15.16 0.62
CA SER A 465 -15.16 14.71 -0.67
C SER A 465 -16.68 14.47 -0.64
N GLY A 466 -17.29 14.47 0.55
CA GLY A 466 -18.70 14.13 0.75
C GLY A 466 -19.00 12.64 0.53
N LEU A 467 -18.02 11.75 0.69
CA LEU A 467 -18.25 10.31 0.68
C LEU A 467 -19.17 9.86 1.83
N ASP A 468 -19.09 10.55 2.98
CA ASP A 468 -19.99 10.35 4.13
C ASP A 468 -21.46 10.74 3.83
N LYS A 469 -21.70 11.57 2.81
CA LYS A 469 -23.04 11.99 2.41
C LYS A 469 -23.77 10.97 1.55
N VAL A 470 -23.05 9.97 1.03
CA VAL A 470 -23.64 8.82 0.35
C VAL A 470 -24.27 7.92 1.42
N LYS A 471 -25.48 8.28 1.86
CA LYS A 471 -26.24 7.48 2.81
C LYS A 471 -26.61 6.15 2.15
N PHE A 472 -25.90 5.09 2.51
CA PHE A 472 -26.36 3.73 2.23
C PHE A 472 -27.69 3.53 2.94
N HIS A 473 -28.78 3.52 2.17
CA HIS A 473 -30.06 3.06 2.66
C HIS A 473 -29.89 1.60 3.06
N THR A 474 -29.90 1.33 4.37
CA THR A 474 -30.16 -0.02 4.86
C THR A 474 -31.41 -0.52 4.14
N ARG A 475 -31.35 -1.69 3.49
CA ARG A 475 -32.50 -2.31 2.79
C ARG A 475 -33.73 -2.50 3.71
N LEU A 476 -33.52 -2.36 5.01
CA LEU A 476 -34.54 -2.31 6.04
C LEU A 476 -35.18 -0.92 6.05
N ARG A 477 -36.45 -0.85 5.63
CA ARG A 477 -37.35 0.29 5.82
C ARG A 477 -38.54 -0.18 6.66
N PHE A 478 -39.24 0.73 7.34
CA PHE A 478 -40.46 0.39 8.09
C PHE A 478 -41.69 0.19 7.17
N TRP A 479 -41.58 -0.70 6.18
CA TRP A 479 -42.58 -0.87 5.11
C TRP A 479 -43.40 -2.16 5.23
N ARG A 480 -43.10 -3.00 6.22
CA ARG A 480 -43.75 -4.29 6.44
C ARG A 480 -43.79 -4.64 7.92
N ARG A 481 -44.65 -5.58 8.28
CA ARG A 481 -44.67 -6.19 9.61
C ARG A 481 -43.40 -7.00 9.89
N ASP A 482 -43.23 -7.35 11.15
CA ASP A 482 -42.22 -8.26 11.70
C ASP A 482 -40.80 -7.67 11.72
N LEU A 483 -40.62 -6.34 11.69
CA LEU A 483 -39.30 -5.70 11.78
C LEU A 483 -38.97 -5.35 13.22
N ILE A 484 -37.77 -5.69 13.69
CA ILE A 484 -37.29 -5.38 15.04
C ILE A 484 -36.48 -4.08 14.96
N ALA A 485 -36.86 -3.09 15.79
CA ALA A 485 -36.19 -1.81 15.86
C ALA A 485 -36.01 -1.35 17.32
N MET A 486 -35.05 -0.45 17.54
CA MET A 486 -34.82 0.17 18.85
C MET A 486 -35.56 1.50 18.92
N ALA A 487 -36.39 1.65 19.95
CA ALA A 487 -36.85 2.95 20.40
C ALA A 487 -35.75 3.57 21.27
N ASN A 488 -35.28 4.75 20.88
CA ASN A 488 -34.42 5.60 21.68
C ASN A 488 -34.98 7.02 21.55
N ASP A 489 -35.28 7.68 22.67
CA ASP A 489 -35.89 9.01 22.70
C ASP A 489 -34.86 10.15 22.72
N GLY A 490 -33.56 9.85 22.52
CA GLY A 490 -32.55 10.86 22.21
C GLY A 490 -31.25 10.72 22.99
N LYS A 491 -30.58 11.86 23.18
CA LYS A 491 -29.26 11.91 23.79
C LYS A 491 -29.40 11.70 25.31
N ASP A 492 -28.62 10.76 25.85
CA ASP A 492 -28.53 10.40 27.28
C ASP A 492 -29.71 9.58 27.85
N ASP A 493 -30.49 8.91 27.01
CA ASP A 493 -31.46 7.90 27.45
C ASP A 493 -30.84 6.49 27.48
N ASN A 494 -30.81 5.86 28.66
CA ASN A 494 -30.40 4.45 28.85
C ASN A 494 -31.57 3.46 28.66
N GLY A 495 -32.77 3.95 28.32
CA GLY A 495 -33.95 3.15 28.02
C GLY A 495 -33.92 2.54 26.62
N SER A 496 -33.05 1.56 26.37
CA SER A 496 -33.12 0.80 25.12
C SER A 496 -34.32 -0.16 25.14
N GLN A 497 -35.45 0.25 24.55
CA GLN A 497 -36.60 -0.62 24.34
C GLN A 497 -36.62 -1.11 22.89
N PHE A 498 -36.71 -2.43 22.70
CA PHE A 498 -36.95 -3.01 21.38
C PHE A 498 -38.45 -3.08 21.10
N PHE A 499 -38.86 -2.72 19.89
CA PHE A 499 -40.21 -2.90 19.42
C PHE A 499 -40.22 -3.66 18.09
N PHE A 500 -41.33 -4.35 17.83
CA PHE A 500 -41.60 -4.98 16.54
C PHE A 500 -42.74 -4.25 15.85
N THR A 501 -42.63 -4.10 14.53
CA THR A 501 -43.74 -3.55 13.74
C THR A 501 -44.79 -4.61 13.48
N LEU A 502 -46.05 -4.33 13.80
CA LEU A 502 -47.18 -5.21 13.46
C LEU A 502 -47.75 -4.92 12.07
N SER A 503 -47.31 -3.84 11.44
CA SER A 503 -47.72 -3.37 10.11
C SER A 503 -46.65 -2.49 9.47
N SER A 504 -46.88 -2.06 8.23
CA SER A 504 -46.10 -0.97 7.63
C SER A 504 -46.28 0.30 8.46
N THR A 505 -45.17 0.93 8.87
CA THR A 505 -45.12 2.10 9.75
C THR A 505 -44.16 3.15 9.18
N PRO A 506 -44.49 3.77 8.03
CA PRO A 506 -43.59 4.69 7.34
C PRO A 506 -43.21 5.92 8.18
N ASP A 507 -44.05 6.27 9.16
CA ASP A 507 -43.88 7.36 10.10
C ASP A 507 -42.72 7.17 11.10
N LEU A 508 -42.23 5.92 11.26
CA LEU A 508 -41.05 5.56 12.05
C LEU A 508 -39.75 5.64 11.22
N GLN A 509 -39.85 5.81 9.91
CA GLN A 509 -38.70 5.91 9.02
C GLN A 509 -37.80 7.09 9.40
N ASN A 510 -36.50 6.81 9.49
CA ASN A 510 -35.45 7.77 9.88
C ASN A 510 -35.53 8.26 11.35
N LYS A 511 -36.43 7.71 12.18
CA LYS A 511 -36.50 7.99 13.62
C LYS A 511 -35.88 6.86 14.47
N HIS A 512 -35.95 5.63 13.96
CA HIS A 512 -35.49 4.44 14.68
C HIS A 512 -34.62 3.55 13.79
N THR A 513 -33.69 2.82 14.41
CA THR A 513 -32.79 1.88 13.72
C THR A 513 -33.42 0.49 13.68
N ILE A 514 -33.45 -0.16 12.50
CA ILE A 514 -33.95 -1.53 12.33
C ILE A 514 -32.77 -2.50 12.45
N PHE A 515 -32.86 -3.47 13.35
CA PHE A 515 -31.81 -4.45 13.64
C PHE A 515 -32.05 -5.80 12.97
N GLY A 516 -33.29 -6.13 12.65
CA GLY A 516 -33.61 -7.43 12.10
C GLY A 516 -35.08 -7.61 11.76
N LYS A 517 -35.44 -8.87 11.50
CA LYS A 517 -36.81 -9.29 11.22
C LYS A 517 -37.12 -10.55 12.03
N VAL A 518 -38.31 -10.63 12.62
CA VAL A 518 -38.86 -11.86 13.19
C VAL A 518 -39.21 -12.84 12.06
N THR A 519 -38.75 -14.07 12.16
CA THR A 519 -39.08 -15.18 11.24
C THR A 519 -39.72 -16.32 12.03
N GLY A 520 -40.93 -16.75 11.69
CA GLY A 520 -41.65 -17.83 12.39
C GLY A 520 -43.16 -17.85 12.12
N GLU A 521 -43.83 -18.95 12.49
CA GLU A 521 -45.29 -19.10 12.37
C GLU A 521 -46.01 -18.33 13.48
N THR A 522 -46.27 -17.05 13.19
CA THR A 522 -47.12 -16.09 13.91
C THR A 522 -46.52 -15.44 15.17
N ILE A 523 -46.59 -14.11 15.21
CA ILE A 523 -46.19 -13.23 16.33
C ILE A 523 -46.93 -13.56 17.64
N TYR A 524 -48.08 -14.24 17.55
CA TYR A 524 -48.94 -14.56 18.69
C TYR A 524 -48.42 -15.71 19.56
N ASN A 525 -47.42 -16.47 19.09
CA ASN A 525 -46.92 -17.66 19.80
C ASN A 525 -45.42 -17.63 20.14
N MET A 526 -44.71 -16.50 20.02
CA MET A 526 -43.25 -16.46 20.23
C MET A 526 -42.80 -15.63 21.44
N LEU A 527 -42.57 -16.31 22.56
CA LEU A 527 -41.33 -16.11 23.34
C LEU A 527 -40.40 -17.29 23.02
N LYS A 528 -39.79 -17.25 21.84
CA LYS A 528 -38.52 -17.93 21.55
C LYS A 528 -37.72 -17.01 20.65
N LEU A 529 -36.66 -16.40 21.19
CA LEU A 529 -35.61 -15.79 20.40
C LEU A 529 -34.81 -16.95 19.80
N GLU A 530 -34.86 -17.12 18.48
CA GLU A 530 -33.85 -17.93 17.80
C GLU A 530 -32.62 -17.04 17.60
N GLU A 531 -31.51 -17.46 18.22
CA GLU A 531 -30.18 -16.95 17.92
C GLU A 531 -29.83 -17.34 16.48
N ALA A 532 -29.45 -16.35 15.66
CA ALA A 532 -28.82 -16.65 14.38
C ALA A 532 -27.45 -17.30 14.65
N LEU A 533 -27.21 -18.44 14.01
CA LEU A 533 -26.02 -19.28 14.17
C LEU A 533 -24.71 -18.50 14.32
N VAL A 534 -24.15 -18.58 15.53
CA VAL A 534 -22.71 -18.70 15.77
C VAL A 534 -22.49 -20.17 16.12
N ASN A 535 -21.62 -20.85 15.37
CA ASN A 535 -21.29 -22.27 15.58
C ASN A 535 -20.72 -22.47 16.98
N GLU A 536 -21.21 -23.44 17.76
CA GLU A 536 -20.41 -24.37 18.61
C GLU A 536 -21.21 -25.65 18.90
N GLU A 537 -20.51 -26.78 18.99
CA GLU A 537 -21.03 -28.13 19.26
C GLU A 537 -21.44 -28.32 20.74
N SER A 538 -22.62 -28.95 20.96
CA SER A 538 -23.05 -29.86 22.06
C SER A 538 -22.79 -29.49 23.54
N GLU A 539 -23.68 -29.66 24.53
CA GLU A 539 -25.01 -30.26 24.68
C GLU A 539 -25.59 -29.90 26.08
N GLU A 540 -26.83 -30.31 26.33
CA GLU A 540 -27.88 -29.85 27.27
C GLU A 540 -27.84 -30.40 28.72
N GLY A 541 -28.72 -29.88 29.60
CA GLY A 541 -29.67 -30.75 30.33
C GLY A 541 -29.82 -30.64 31.87
N GLU A 542 -31.07 -30.54 32.34
CA GLU A 542 -31.56 -30.46 33.73
C GLU A 542 -31.70 -31.82 34.49
N ASP A 543 -31.55 -31.76 35.82
CA ASP A 543 -32.24 -32.42 36.96
C ASP A 543 -32.22 -33.97 37.26
N SER A 544 -32.19 -34.26 38.58
CA SER A 544 -32.62 -35.46 39.35
C SER A 544 -31.61 -36.45 40.01
N SER A 545 -31.78 -36.56 41.34
CA SER A 545 -31.69 -37.76 42.20
C SER A 545 -30.34 -38.26 42.82
N LYS A 546 -30.49 -38.66 44.10
CA LYS A 546 -29.58 -39.24 45.12
C LYS A 546 -28.41 -40.13 44.64
N THR A 547 -27.23 -39.97 45.27
CA THR A 547 -26.55 -40.91 46.23
C THR A 547 -25.01 -40.76 46.16
N LYS A 548 -24.34 -40.87 47.34
CA LYS A 548 -22.88 -40.91 47.62
C LYS A 548 -22.01 -41.57 46.52
N THR A 549 -20.76 -41.16 46.27
CA THR A 549 -19.53 -41.58 47.01
C THR A 549 -18.29 -40.84 46.46
N ALA A 550 -17.25 -40.76 47.29
CA ALA A 550 -15.97 -40.07 47.14
C ALA A 550 -15.11 -40.36 45.89
N GLY A 551 -14.25 -39.38 45.54
CA GLY A 551 -13.11 -39.53 44.64
C GLY A 551 -12.31 -38.23 44.51
N VAL A 552 -11.22 -38.12 45.26
CA VAL A 552 -10.20 -37.05 45.21
C VAL A 552 -9.28 -37.27 44.00
N LYS A 553 -8.87 -36.21 43.28
CA LYS A 553 -7.46 -35.86 42.96
C LYS A 553 -7.32 -34.71 41.95
N ASP A 554 -6.72 -33.63 42.44
CA ASP A 554 -5.70 -32.74 41.86
C ASP A 554 -5.54 -32.62 40.35
N PHE A 555 -5.60 -31.38 39.85
CA PHE A 555 -4.61 -30.87 38.89
C PHE A 555 -4.23 -29.43 39.21
N ASN A 556 -2.91 -29.21 39.29
CA ASN A 556 -2.21 -27.99 39.63
C ASN A 556 -2.60 -26.79 38.76
N LEU A 557 -2.97 -25.68 39.42
CA LEU A 557 -2.83 -24.34 38.85
C LEU A 557 -1.38 -23.89 39.09
N LEU A 558 -0.60 -23.78 38.01
CA LEU A 558 0.72 -23.14 38.05
C LEU A 558 0.51 -21.62 37.97
N SER A 559 0.91 -20.94 39.04
CA SER A 559 1.06 -19.50 39.16
C SER A 559 2.33 -19.04 38.41
N PHE A 560 2.21 -18.00 37.59
CA PHE A 560 3.36 -17.21 37.14
C PHE A 560 3.20 -15.78 37.66
N SER A 561 3.92 -15.48 38.73
CA SER A 561 4.20 -14.12 39.21
C SER A 561 5.45 -14.22 40.06
N GLU A 562 6.60 -13.93 39.45
CA GLU A 562 7.89 -13.63 40.10
C GLU A 562 8.91 -13.05 39.09
N GLU A 563 8.75 -13.25 37.76
CA GLU A 563 9.68 -12.69 36.75
C GLU A 563 9.42 -11.21 36.34
N ALA A 564 8.33 -10.59 36.80
CA ALA A 564 8.01 -9.19 36.45
C ALA A 564 8.59 -8.15 37.41
N GLU A 565 9.13 -8.57 38.57
CA GLU A 565 9.72 -7.65 39.56
C GLU A 565 11.25 -7.50 39.41
N GLU A 566 11.94 -8.44 38.73
CA GLU A 566 13.39 -8.34 38.49
C GLU A 566 13.75 -7.36 37.34
N ASP A 567 12.89 -7.19 36.34
CA ASP A 567 13.11 -6.29 35.21
C ASP A 567 12.96 -4.79 35.58
N GLU A 568 12.15 -4.47 36.59
CA GLU A 568 12.01 -3.09 37.06
C GLU A 568 13.25 -2.64 37.86
N GLU A 569 13.88 -3.53 38.64
CA GLU A 569 15.09 -3.20 39.40
C GLU A 569 16.34 -3.02 38.51
N GLU A 570 16.51 -3.81 37.45
CA GLU A 570 17.62 -3.62 36.50
C GLU A 570 17.50 -2.29 35.71
N SER A 571 16.28 -1.87 35.38
CA SER A 571 16.03 -0.61 34.66
C SER A 571 16.35 0.64 35.50
N VAL A 572 16.13 0.57 36.82
CA VAL A 572 16.44 1.65 37.78
C VAL A 572 17.95 1.77 38.00
N ILE A 573 18.68 0.64 38.07
CA ILE A 573 20.14 0.61 38.20
C ILE A 573 20.84 1.12 36.93
N LEU A 574 20.27 0.86 35.75
CA LEU A 574 20.77 1.40 34.47
C LEU A 574 20.57 2.91 34.36
N ASN A 575 19.43 3.44 34.80
CA ASN A 575 19.16 4.89 34.79
C ASN A 575 20.05 5.67 35.76
N GLU A 576 20.41 5.11 36.92
CA GLU A 576 21.38 5.75 37.82
C GLU A 576 22.80 5.76 37.24
N LYS A 577 23.20 4.72 36.49
CA LYS A 577 24.54 4.62 35.87
C LYS A 577 24.77 5.55 34.67
N PHE A 578 23.71 6.05 34.03
CA PHE A 578 23.83 6.97 32.88
C PHE A 578 23.49 8.44 33.18
N SER A 579 23.21 8.78 34.44
CA SER A 579 22.96 10.17 34.86
C SER A 579 24.27 10.95 35.12
N GLY A 580 25.04 11.20 34.06
CA GLY A 580 26.39 11.77 34.15
C GLY A 580 26.78 12.76 33.06
N LYS A 581 26.21 13.97 33.11
CA LYS A 581 26.65 15.22 32.44
C LYS A 581 26.68 15.25 30.91
N ASP A 582 25.63 15.80 30.32
CA ASP A 582 25.74 16.60 29.10
C ASP A 582 25.29 18.04 29.40
N LYS A 583 26.22 18.99 29.21
CA LYS A 583 25.96 20.43 29.33
C LYS A 583 25.57 20.98 27.96
N SER A 584 24.56 21.86 27.98
CA SER A 584 24.03 22.61 26.85
C SER A 584 25.08 23.45 26.11
N ALA A 585 24.92 23.57 24.79
CA ALA A 585 25.80 24.27 23.85
C ALA A 585 25.85 25.82 23.97
N HIS A 586 25.48 26.38 25.13
CA HIS A 586 25.51 27.81 25.39
C HIS A 586 26.64 28.28 26.32
N ASP A 587 27.52 27.38 26.79
CA ASP A 587 28.56 27.68 27.80
C ASP A 587 30.01 27.81 27.27
N HIS A 588 30.24 27.93 25.95
CA HIS A 588 31.58 28.11 25.38
C HIS A 588 31.75 29.42 24.58
N LEU A 589 31.53 30.55 25.24
CA LEU A 589 31.98 31.86 24.76
C LEU A 589 32.98 32.45 25.77
N THR A 590 34.19 31.88 25.82
CA THR A 590 35.42 32.51 26.35
C THR A 590 36.59 31.50 26.26
N ASP A 591 37.03 31.16 25.06
CA ASP A 591 38.36 30.56 24.86
C ASP A 591 39.11 31.29 23.75
N PRO A 592 40.24 31.98 24.04
CA PRO A 592 40.98 32.79 23.08
C PRO A 592 41.94 31.99 22.17
N LYS A 593 41.74 30.68 21.96
CA LYS A 593 42.68 29.83 21.22
C LYS A 593 42.17 29.13 19.96
N PHE A 594 41.16 29.67 19.27
CA PHE A 594 40.82 29.24 17.92
C PHE A 594 40.86 30.41 16.92
N SER A 595 42.08 30.84 16.61
CA SER A 595 42.40 31.53 15.36
C SER A 595 43.71 30.93 14.85
N SER A 596 43.63 30.12 13.80
CA SER A 596 44.46 30.26 12.60
C SER A 596 44.44 28.99 11.75
N GLN A 597 44.22 29.23 10.45
CA GLN A 597 44.67 28.48 9.28
C GLN A 597 43.61 27.81 8.41
N SER A 598 43.82 28.10 7.14
CA SER A 598 42.99 28.06 5.95
C SER A 598 43.07 26.73 5.22
N ALA A 599 41.99 26.47 4.48
CA ALA A 599 41.88 25.75 3.21
C ALA A 599 43.15 25.13 2.62
N LEU A 600 43.05 23.86 2.21
CA LEU A 600 43.61 23.36 0.96
C LEU A 600 42.84 22.12 0.49
N ALA A 601 42.60 22.09 -0.81
CA ALA A 601 41.86 21.09 -1.55
C ALA A 601 42.65 19.78 -1.74
N GLN A 602 41.93 18.66 -1.83
CA GLN A 602 42.07 17.63 -2.84
C GLN A 602 40.77 16.86 -3.00
#